data_AF-A0A936GKX8-F1
#
_entry.id   AF-A0A936GKX8-F1
#
_cell.length_a   1.000
_cell.length_b   1.000
_cell.length_c   1.000
_cell.angle_alpha   90.00
_cell.angle_beta   90.00
_cell.angle_gamma   90.00
#
_symmetry.space_group_name_H-M   'P 1'
#
loop_
_entity.id
_entity.type
_entity.pdbx_description
1 polymer ?
#
loop_
_entity_poly.entity_id
_entity_poly.type
_entity_poly.pdbx_seq_one_letter_code
_entity_poly.pdbx_strand_id
1 'polypeptide(L)'
;MCKQTLEQKLETITPAGLLKYLLMILVIASVLVVSVFMFYFLKFHYKLSSSNTDWGTFGDFIGGTLNPILSFLGLIALLLTIYLQSKELESTRKELERTASAQEKTEKVLAEQVKTQAKQQFEGTFFSLLEQHNKALEKLTSPSISRNKDYSHMEHIRNEILLSNLILDLESARAAIEKYNNICGHYFRVLYQLLKFVATNCPGGMIGQQFETDKIIDSFVSSDEKMYSNIVRSFLGYEVTQLLAINCFCQTPEDTHWKFKLLIERYSFLEHMPFTVYNKTNNLLDKTKTYYKPATFDNSNFT
;
A
#
# COMPACT_ATOMS: atom_id res chain seq x y z
N MET A 1 53.32 30.02 -7.18
CA MET A 1 52.86 29.71 -5.81
C MET A 1 51.64 30.58 -5.51
N CYS A 2 50.43 30.05 -5.66
CA CYS A 2 49.20 30.83 -5.49
C CYS A 2 48.95 31.03 -3.99
N LYS A 3 48.90 32.29 -3.51
CA LYS A 3 48.46 32.61 -2.15
C LYS A 3 46.97 32.25 -2.06
N GLN A 4 46.65 31.10 -1.48
CA GLN A 4 45.28 30.78 -1.08
C GLN A 4 44.77 31.90 -0.16
N THR A 5 43.60 32.43 -0.49
CA THR A 5 42.90 33.43 0.32
C THR A 5 42.61 32.85 1.71
N LEU A 6 42.60 33.69 2.75
CA LEU A 6 42.41 33.26 4.14
C LEU A 6 41.13 32.41 4.28
N GLU A 7 40.08 32.75 3.54
CA GLU A 7 38.81 32.01 3.45
C GLU A 7 38.98 30.57 2.96
N GLN A 8 39.73 30.36 1.87
CA GLN A 8 40.03 29.02 1.33
C GLN A 8 40.84 28.17 2.31
N LYS A 9 41.71 28.80 3.10
CA LYS A 9 42.42 28.10 4.18
C LYS A 9 41.47 27.71 5.30
N LEU A 10 40.56 28.60 5.73
CA LEU A 10 39.57 28.28 6.75
C LEU A 10 38.56 27.19 6.31
N GLU A 11 38.19 27.15 5.03
CA GLU A 11 37.31 26.11 4.49
C GLU A 11 37.96 24.72 4.42
N THR A 12 39.28 24.64 4.27
CA THR A 12 40.03 23.37 4.16
C THR A 12 40.61 22.86 5.47
N ILE A 13 40.49 23.63 6.57
CA ILE A 13 40.92 23.18 7.90
C ILE A 13 40.05 21.98 8.33
N THR A 14 40.71 20.84 8.46
CA THR A 14 40.16 19.63 9.08
C THR A 14 40.23 19.76 10.61
N PRO A 15 39.39 19.02 11.37
CA PRO A 15 39.45 19.01 12.83
C PRO A 15 40.87 18.75 13.38
N ALA A 16 41.62 17.86 12.71
CA ALA A 16 43.01 17.56 13.07
C ALA A 16 43.98 18.72 12.80
N GLY A 17 43.79 19.49 11.72
CA GLY A 17 44.58 20.70 11.45
C GLY A 17 44.29 21.81 12.46
N LEU A 18 43.04 21.91 12.90
CA LEU A 18 42.59 22.93 13.85
C LEU A 18 43.12 22.68 15.26
N LEU A 19 43.15 21.42 15.69
CA LEU A 19 43.75 21.00 16.96
C LEU A 19 45.24 21.39 17.02
N LYS A 20 45.96 21.32 15.89
CA LYS A 20 47.35 21.82 15.81
C LYS A 20 47.45 23.33 15.99
N TYR A 21 46.52 24.12 15.44
CA TYR A 21 46.52 25.57 15.63
C TYR A 21 46.19 25.96 17.07
N LEU A 22 45.21 25.30 17.70
CA LEU A 22 44.90 25.50 19.12
C LEU A 22 46.09 25.12 20.03
N LEU A 23 46.75 23.98 19.75
CA LEU A 23 47.97 23.59 20.46
C LEU A 23 49.11 24.60 20.25
N MET A 24 49.26 25.15 19.05
CA MET A 24 50.26 26.18 18.79
C MET A 24 49.99 27.46 19.59
N ILE A 25 48.73 27.93 19.65
CA ILE A 25 48.33 29.08 20.47
C ILE A 25 48.61 28.80 21.96
N LEU A 26 48.31 27.60 22.44
CA LEU A 26 48.58 27.18 23.82
C LEU A 26 50.08 27.20 24.12
N VAL A 27 50.91 26.63 23.25
CA VAL A 27 52.37 26.61 23.40
C VAL A 27 52.94 28.04 23.41
N ILE A 28 52.47 28.92 22.51
CA ILE A 28 52.88 30.33 22.48
C ILE A 28 52.52 31.03 23.79
N ALA A 29 51.29 30.83 24.29
CA ALA A 29 50.86 31.38 25.58
C ALA A 29 51.73 30.88 26.75
N SER A 30 52.05 29.58 26.78
CA SER A 30 52.93 29.00 27.80
C SER A 30 54.36 29.55 27.73
N VAL A 31 54.93 29.69 26.52
CA VAL A 31 56.26 30.26 26.31
C VAL A 31 56.31 31.71 26.78
N LEU A 32 55.28 32.51 26.49
CA LEU A 32 55.19 33.89 26.95
C LEU A 32 55.19 33.96 28.49
N VAL A 33 54.36 33.17 29.16
CA VAL A 33 54.32 33.13 30.63
C VAL A 33 55.69 32.74 31.20
N VAL A 34 56.29 31.65 30.71
CA VAL A 34 57.62 31.19 31.15
C VAL A 34 58.70 32.25 30.90
N SER A 35 58.63 32.97 29.78
CA SER A 35 59.60 34.01 29.44
C SER A 35 59.60 35.17 30.44
N VAL A 36 58.43 35.57 30.95
CA VAL A 36 58.37 36.65 31.94
C VAL A 36 58.86 36.19 33.30
N PHE A 37 58.56 34.97 33.72
CA PHE A 37 59.16 34.38 34.92
C PHE A 37 60.68 34.21 34.79
N MET A 38 61.18 33.77 33.64
CA MET A 38 62.61 33.66 33.38
C MET A 38 63.30 35.04 33.44
N PHE A 39 62.71 36.07 32.85
CA PHE A 39 63.22 37.44 32.91
C PHE A 39 63.29 37.95 34.36
N TYR A 40 62.30 37.64 35.19
CA TYR A 40 62.32 37.96 36.63
C TYR A 40 63.50 37.30 37.35
N PHE A 41 63.68 35.98 37.23
CA PHE A 41 64.76 35.27 37.91
C PHE A 41 66.15 35.72 37.49
N LEU A 42 66.33 36.08 36.20
CA LEU A 42 67.57 36.65 35.68
C LEU A 42 67.86 38.03 36.27
N LYS A 43 66.84 38.88 36.43
CA LYS A 43 67.02 40.25 36.95
C LYS A 43 67.30 40.26 38.46
N PHE A 44 66.71 39.34 39.22
CA PHE A 44 66.82 39.27 40.68
C PHE A 44 67.85 38.24 41.20
N HIS A 45 68.77 37.78 40.34
CA HIS A 45 69.87 36.87 40.71
C HIS A 45 69.40 35.64 41.53
N TYR A 46 68.27 35.04 41.13
CA TYR A 46 67.68 33.87 41.78
C TYR A 46 67.27 34.04 43.26
N LYS A 47 67.23 35.27 43.79
CA LYS A 47 66.72 35.54 45.14
C LYS A 47 65.26 35.98 45.10
N LEU A 48 64.43 35.40 45.97
CA LEU A 48 63.07 35.85 46.20
C LEU A 48 63.11 37.13 47.04
N SER A 49 62.44 38.21 46.59
CA SER A 49 62.35 39.43 47.40
C SER A 49 61.58 39.15 48.69
N SER A 50 62.08 39.66 49.80
CA SER A 50 61.46 39.58 51.14
C SER A 50 60.42 40.69 51.36
N SER A 51 60.30 41.64 50.42
CA SER A 51 59.39 42.77 50.48
C SER A 51 58.10 42.49 49.70
N ASN A 52 56.95 42.62 50.36
CA ASN A 52 55.64 42.46 49.71
C ASN A 52 55.39 43.52 48.61
N THR A 53 56.02 44.70 48.70
CA THR A 53 55.87 45.78 47.71
C THR A 53 56.47 45.41 46.35
N ASP A 54 57.56 44.66 46.32
CA ASP A 54 58.21 44.23 45.08
C ASP A 54 57.35 43.19 44.34
N TRP A 55 56.71 42.30 45.11
CA TRP A 55 55.74 41.34 44.57
C TRP A 55 54.50 42.00 43.99
N GLY A 56 54.02 43.09 44.61
CA GLY A 56 52.94 43.91 44.07
C GLY A 56 53.30 44.53 42.72
N THR A 57 54.46 45.21 42.66
CA THR A 57 54.94 45.89 41.42
C THR A 57 55.23 44.90 40.28
N PHE A 58 55.79 43.73 40.61
CA PHE A 58 55.99 42.66 39.63
C PHE A 58 54.65 42.08 39.14
N GLY A 59 53.71 41.87 40.07
CA GLY A 59 52.34 41.45 39.75
C GLY A 59 51.65 42.43 38.80
N ASP A 60 51.85 43.75 39.00
CA ASP A 60 51.29 44.79 38.11
C ASP A 60 51.93 44.77 36.72
N PHE A 61 53.23 44.51 36.58
CA PHE A 61 53.89 44.37 35.28
C PHE A 61 53.44 43.11 34.52
N ILE A 62 53.39 41.98 35.22
CA ILE A 62 52.87 40.70 34.72
C ILE A 62 51.42 40.88 34.27
N GLY A 63 50.57 41.41 35.15
CA GLY A 63 49.16 41.64 34.87
C GLY A 63 48.94 42.65 33.75
N GLY A 64 49.74 43.73 33.70
CA GLY A 64 49.63 44.77 32.68
C GLY A 64 50.08 44.33 31.29
N THR A 65 51.04 43.41 31.18
CA THR A 65 51.62 42.98 29.90
C THR A 65 51.05 41.64 29.42
N LEU A 66 50.98 40.63 30.30
CA LEU A 66 50.52 39.29 29.91
C LEU A 66 49.00 39.22 29.76
N ASN A 67 48.20 39.93 30.60
CA ASN A 67 46.74 39.81 30.47
C ASN A 67 46.24 40.28 29.10
N PRO A 68 46.63 41.44 28.54
CA PRO A 68 46.17 41.83 27.21
C PRO A 68 46.57 40.84 26.11
N ILE A 69 47.79 40.31 26.16
CA ILE A 69 48.29 39.35 25.15
C ILE A 69 47.56 38.01 25.27
N LEU A 70 47.44 37.46 26.48
CA LEU A 70 46.74 36.20 26.74
C LEU A 70 45.24 36.31 26.44
N SER A 71 44.61 37.44 26.78
CA SER A 71 43.21 37.72 26.42
C SER A 71 43.01 37.80 24.91
N PHE A 72 43.94 38.41 24.17
CA PHE A 72 43.87 38.45 22.71
C PHE A 72 44.04 37.05 22.07
N LEU A 73 44.99 36.25 22.56
CA LEU A 73 45.15 34.86 22.13
C LEU A 73 43.91 34.00 22.46
N GLY A 74 43.31 34.23 23.62
CA GLY A 74 42.05 33.59 24.03
C GLY A 74 40.88 33.96 23.11
N LEU A 75 40.77 35.24 22.72
CA LEU A 75 39.77 35.69 21.76
C LEU A 75 39.95 35.02 20.38
N ILE A 76 41.18 34.90 19.89
CA ILE A 76 41.47 34.20 18.62
C ILE A 76 41.05 32.72 18.71
N ALA A 77 41.41 32.03 19.79
CA ALA A 77 41.03 30.64 20.01
C ALA A 77 39.50 30.46 20.06
N LEU A 78 38.79 31.39 20.71
CA LEU A 78 37.32 31.39 20.76
C LEU A 78 36.69 31.60 19.38
N LEU A 79 37.14 32.60 18.62
CA LEU A 79 36.63 32.88 17.28
C LEU A 79 36.82 31.68 16.34
N LEU A 80 37.99 31.04 16.40
CA LEU A 80 38.30 29.85 15.63
C LEU A 80 37.42 28.66 16.04
N THR A 81 37.08 28.54 17.33
CA THR A 81 36.14 27.51 17.82
C THR A 81 34.71 27.77 17.32
N ILE A 82 34.22 29.01 17.40
CA ILE A 82 32.88 29.40 16.94
C ILE A 82 32.72 29.15 15.43
N TYR A 83 33.73 29.50 14.65
CA TYR A 83 33.73 29.26 13.21
C TYR A 83 33.58 27.76 12.89
N LEU A 84 34.33 26.90 13.60
CA LEU A 84 34.25 25.46 13.40
C LEU A 84 32.86 24.90 13.78
N GLN A 85 32.34 25.30 14.93
CA GLN A 85 31.00 24.90 15.37
C GLN A 85 29.94 25.29 14.34
N SER A 86 30.07 26.48 13.74
CA SER A 86 29.16 26.95 12.70
C SER A 86 29.22 26.07 11.45
N LYS A 87 30.42 25.68 11.02
CA LYS A 87 30.64 24.79 9.88
C LYS A 87 30.12 23.37 10.12
N GLU A 88 30.35 22.82 11.32
CA GLU A 88 29.84 21.51 11.70
C GLU A 88 28.30 21.50 11.76
N LEU A 89 27.71 22.58 12.28
CA LEU A 89 26.26 22.77 12.28
C LEU A 89 25.68 22.86 10.87
N GLU A 90 26.37 23.54 9.94
CA GLU A 90 25.97 23.59 8.53
C GLU A 90 25.99 22.20 7.88
N SER A 91 27.07 21.43 8.09
CA SER A 91 27.15 20.05 7.60
C SER A 91 26.05 19.17 8.17
N THR A 92 25.78 19.29 9.47
CA THR A 92 24.70 18.57 10.16
C THR A 92 23.34 18.93 9.58
N ARG A 93 23.06 20.23 9.36
CA ARG A 93 21.80 20.68 8.75
C ARG A 93 21.62 20.09 7.36
N LYS A 94 22.67 20.08 6.54
CA LYS A 94 22.64 19.51 5.19
C LYS A 94 22.38 18.00 5.18
N GLU A 95 22.95 17.27 6.13
CA GLU A 95 22.71 15.82 6.29
C GLU A 95 21.28 15.54 6.78
N LEU A 96 20.77 16.34 7.71
CA LEU A 96 19.37 16.26 8.16
C LEU A 96 18.39 16.53 7.02
N GLU A 97 18.64 17.57 6.21
CA GLU A 97 17.81 17.89 5.04
C GLU A 97 17.80 16.74 4.03
N ARG A 98 18.98 16.17 3.73
CA ARG A 98 19.09 14.97 2.88
C ARG A 98 18.29 13.80 3.44
N THR A 99 18.38 13.55 4.75
CA THR A 99 17.65 12.47 5.42
C THR A 99 16.14 12.69 5.35
N ALA A 100 15.67 13.91 5.62
CA ALA A 100 14.26 14.27 5.51
C ALA A 100 13.74 14.05 4.08
N SER A 101 14.50 14.48 3.06
CA SER A 101 14.14 14.27 1.66
C SER A 101 14.11 12.79 1.25
N ALA A 102 15.00 11.97 1.81
CA ALA A 102 15.03 10.53 1.56
C ALA A 102 13.84 9.82 2.25
N GLN A 103 13.47 10.27 3.46
CA GLN A 103 12.29 9.78 4.18
C GLN A 103 10.99 10.11 3.43
N GLU A 104 10.84 11.32 2.91
CA GLU A 104 9.66 11.71 2.11
C GLU A 104 9.53 10.82 0.86
N LYS A 105 10.64 10.54 0.16
CA LYS A 105 10.64 9.61 -0.98
C LYS A 105 10.26 8.18 -0.56
N THR A 106 10.76 7.74 0.59
CA THR A 106 10.48 6.40 1.13
C THR A 106 9.01 6.26 1.52
N GLU A 107 8.41 7.29 2.11
CA GLU A 107 6.98 7.30 2.45
C GLU A 107 6.10 7.13 1.20
N LYS A 108 6.43 7.83 0.10
CA LYS A 108 5.71 7.70 -1.18
C LYS A 108 5.82 6.29 -1.75
N VAL A 109 7.02 5.71 -1.78
CA VAL A 109 7.25 4.34 -2.25
C VAL A 109 6.50 3.33 -1.37
N LEU A 110 6.54 3.49 -0.06
CA LEU A 110 5.85 2.61 0.87
C LEU A 110 4.33 2.67 0.69
N ALA A 111 3.76 3.86 0.46
CA ALA A 111 2.33 4.02 0.18
C ALA A 111 1.90 3.29 -1.11
N GLU A 112 2.71 3.37 -2.17
CA GLU A 112 2.46 2.60 -3.41
C GLU A 112 2.65 1.10 -3.21
N GLN A 113 3.62 0.70 -2.39
CA GLN A 113 3.87 -0.70 -2.05
C GLN A 113 2.70 -1.32 -1.29
N VAL A 114 2.12 -0.61 -0.31
CA VAL A 114 0.93 -1.08 0.43
C VAL A 114 -0.25 -1.32 -0.51
N LYS A 115 -0.48 -0.41 -1.47
CA LYS A 115 -1.55 -0.57 -2.49
C LYS A 115 -1.30 -1.81 -3.37
N THR A 116 -0.06 -1.98 -3.83
CA THR A 116 0.35 -3.12 -4.66
C THR A 116 0.20 -4.44 -3.89
N GLN A 117 0.61 -4.46 -2.62
CA GLN A 117 0.51 -5.64 -1.76
C GLN A 117 -0.96 -6.03 -1.49
N ALA A 118 -1.84 -5.05 -1.24
CA ALA A 118 -3.27 -5.31 -1.08
C ALA A 118 -3.87 -5.94 -2.35
N LYS A 119 -3.48 -5.45 -3.53
CA LYS A 119 -3.89 -6.03 -4.82
C LYS A 119 -3.38 -7.46 -5.00
N GLN A 120 -2.12 -7.73 -4.69
CA GLN A 120 -1.55 -9.09 -4.77
C GLN A 120 -2.24 -10.07 -3.82
N GLN A 121 -2.55 -9.67 -2.58
CA GLN A 121 -3.27 -10.52 -1.63
C GLN A 121 -4.69 -10.84 -2.11
N PHE A 122 -5.38 -9.84 -2.65
CA PHE A 122 -6.68 -10.03 -3.27
C PHE A 122 -6.60 -11.01 -4.45
N GLU A 123 -5.69 -10.77 -5.40
CA GLU A 123 -5.51 -11.61 -6.60
C GLU A 123 -5.18 -13.05 -6.24
N GLY A 124 -4.28 -13.28 -5.27
CA GLY A 124 -3.95 -14.62 -4.80
C GLY A 124 -5.17 -15.39 -4.27
N THR A 125 -6.02 -14.73 -3.49
CA THR A 125 -7.26 -15.33 -2.97
C THR A 125 -8.31 -15.50 -4.08
N PHE A 126 -8.45 -14.50 -4.96
CA PHE A 126 -9.36 -14.55 -6.10
C PHE A 126 -9.05 -15.71 -7.04
N PHE A 127 -7.79 -15.87 -7.47
CA PHE A 127 -7.41 -16.95 -8.38
C PHE A 127 -7.53 -18.32 -7.73
N SER A 128 -7.27 -18.45 -6.43
CA SER A 128 -7.51 -19.68 -5.67
C SER A 128 -9.02 -20.05 -5.67
N LEU A 129 -9.90 -19.08 -5.40
CA LEU A 129 -11.35 -19.30 -5.45
C LEU A 129 -11.85 -19.57 -6.88
N LEU A 130 -11.29 -18.90 -7.89
CA LEU A 130 -11.59 -19.15 -9.30
C LEU A 130 -11.18 -20.56 -9.72
N GLU A 131 -10.04 -21.06 -9.25
CA GLU A 131 -9.61 -22.44 -9.50
C GLU A 131 -10.59 -23.45 -8.88
N GLN A 132 -11.05 -23.22 -7.65
CA GLN A 132 -12.09 -24.05 -7.02
C GLN A 132 -13.42 -24.00 -7.75
N HIS A 133 -13.81 -22.80 -8.23
CA HIS A 133 -14.99 -22.61 -9.08
C HIS A 133 -14.86 -23.43 -10.38
N ASN A 134 -13.73 -23.33 -11.08
CA ASN A 134 -13.51 -24.01 -12.35
C ASN A 134 -13.48 -25.54 -12.17
N LYS A 135 -12.86 -26.05 -11.11
CA LYS A 135 -12.90 -27.48 -10.75
C LYS A 135 -14.33 -27.97 -10.45
N ALA A 136 -15.13 -27.16 -9.77
CA ALA A 136 -16.54 -27.50 -9.51
C ALA A 136 -17.36 -27.49 -10.81
N LEU A 137 -17.10 -26.53 -11.70
CA LEU A 137 -17.75 -26.41 -13.00
C LEU A 137 -17.41 -27.58 -13.93
N GLU A 138 -16.13 -27.95 -14.02
CA GLU A 138 -15.64 -29.04 -14.88
C GLU A 138 -16.32 -30.37 -14.53
N LYS A 139 -16.49 -30.68 -13.23
CA LYS A 139 -17.20 -31.89 -12.77
C LYS A 139 -18.66 -31.95 -13.25
N LEU A 140 -19.28 -30.79 -13.44
CA LEU A 140 -20.70 -30.67 -13.80
C LEU A 140 -20.92 -30.57 -15.31
N THR A 141 -19.91 -30.10 -16.04
CA THR A 141 -19.94 -29.91 -17.49
C THR A 141 -19.26 -31.05 -18.26
N SER A 142 -18.45 -31.88 -17.59
CA SER A 142 -17.91 -33.11 -18.17
C SER A 142 -19.02 -34.14 -18.43
N PRO A 143 -19.07 -34.77 -19.63
CA PRO A 143 -19.99 -35.86 -19.92
C PRO A 143 -19.79 -37.03 -18.94
N SER A 144 -20.89 -37.59 -18.44
CA SER A 144 -20.84 -38.76 -17.56
C SER A 144 -20.52 -40.01 -18.40
N ILE A 145 -19.32 -40.57 -18.24
CA ILE A 145 -18.88 -41.80 -18.94
C ILE A 145 -19.78 -43.02 -18.57
N SER A 146 -20.48 -43.00 -17.43
CA SER A 146 -21.14 -44.20 -16.87
C SER A 146 -22.61 -44.39 -17.21
N ARG A 147 -23.25 -43.45 -17.92
CA ARG A 147 -24.65 -43.59 -18.37
C ARG A 147 -24.66 -43.38 -19.88
N ASN A 148 -25.42 -44.22 -20.59
CA ASN A 148 -25.64 -44.26 -22.03
C ASN A 148 -26.27 -42.97 -22.64
N LYS A 149 -25.89 -41.78 -22.15
CA LYS A 149 -26.36 -40.45 -22.53
C LYS A 149 -25.14 -39.52 -22.63
N ASP A 150 -24.93 -38.95 -23.80
CA ASP A 150 -23.82 -38.04 -24.13
C ASP A 150 -23.86 -36.65 -23.45
N TYR A 151 -24.67 -36.49 -22.39
CA TYR A 151 -24.92 -35.18 -21.76
C TYR A 151 -24.18 -35.03 -20.42
N SER A 152 -23.74 -33.80 -20.14
CA SER A 152 -23.19 -33.43 -18.84
C SER A 152 -24.29 -33.33 -17.76
N HIS A 153 -23.90 -33.28 -16.48
CA HIS A 153 -24.86 -33.10 -15.38
C HIS A 153 -25.64 -31.78 -15.52
N MET A 154 -24.96 -30.70 -15.91
CA MET A 154 -25.60 -29.40 -16.14
C MET A 154 -26.59 -29.44 -17.29
N GLU A 155 -26.22 -30.06 -18.41
CA GLU A 155 -27.09 -30.17 -19.57
C GLU A 155 -28.33 -31.04 -19.28
N HIS A 156 -28.15 -32.12 -18.52
CA HIS A 156 -29.26 -32.95 -18.04
C HIS A 156 -30.23 -32.13 -17.16
N ILE A 157 -29.72 -31.42 -16.15
CA ILE A 157 -30.54 -30.62 -15.24
C ILE A 157 -31.28 -29.53 -16.03
N ARG A 158 -30.58 -28.83 -16.92
CA ARG A 158 -31.16 -27.80 -17.79
C ARG A 158 -32.29 -28.34 -18.66
N ASN A 159 -32.10 -29.48 -19.31
CA ASN A 159 -33.12 -30.08 -20.15
C ASN A 159 -34.35 -30.55 -19.34
N GLU A 160 -34.13 -31.15 -18.17
CA GLU A 160 -35.22 -31.54 -17.26
C GLU A 160 -36.06 -30.35 -16.80
N ILE A 161 -35.43 -29.18 -16.60
CA ILE A 161 -36.15 -27.98 -16.15
C ILE A 161 -36.81 -27.23 -17.30
N LEU A 162 -36.09 -27.02 -18.40
CA LEU A 162 -36.51 -26.13 -19.48
C LEU A 162 -37.35 -26.83 -20.56
N LEU A 163 -37.27 -28.15 -20.70
CA LEU A 163 -38.02 -28.90 -21.72
C LEU A 163 -39.19 -29.70 -21.13
N SER A 164 -39.32 -29.72 -19.80
CA SER A 164 -40.44 -30.39 -19.14
C SER A 164 -41.72 -29.60 -19.30
N ASN A 165 -42.76 -30.25 -19.83
CA ASN A 165 -44.10 -29.68 -19.91
C ASN A 165 -44.80 -29.54 -18.55
N LEU A 166 -44.21 -30.07 -17.47
CA LEU A 166 -44.77 -30.03 -16.11
C LEU A 166 -44.37 -28.76 -15.35
N ILE A 167 -43.32 -28.05 -15.79
CA ILE A 167 -42.78 -26.87 -15.10
C ILE A 167 -43.22 -25.62 -15.88
N LEU A 168 -44.19 -24.88 -15.32
CA LEU A 168 -44.85 -23.78 -16.02
C LEU A 168 -44.44 -22.38 -15.50
N ASP A 169 -43.83 -22.31 -14.33
CA ASP A 169 -43.46 -21.08 -13.63
C ASP A 169 -42.06 -21.17 -13.01
N LEU A 170 -41.49 -20.01 -12.66
CA LEU A 170 -40.13 -19.88 -12.14
C LEU A 170 -39.97 -20.46 -10.73
N GLU A 171 -41.02 -20.48 -9.93
CA GLU A 171 -40.97 -21.02 -8.57
C GLU A 171 -40.87 -22.55 -8.61
N SER A 172 -41.70 -23.19 -9.41
CA SER A 172 -41.62 -24.61 -9.74
C SER A 172 -40.27 -24.99 -10.37
N ALA A 173 -39.74 -24.15 -11.26
CA ALA A 173 -38.43 -24.35 -11.88
C ALA A 173 -37.28 -24.28 -10.86
N ARG A 174 -37.30 -23.28 -9.96
CA ARG A 174 -36.34 -23.17 -8.86
C ARG A 174 -36.43 -24.36 -7.91
N ALA A 175 -37.63 -24.76 -7.52
CA ALA A 175 -37.85 -25.94 -6.68
C ALA A 175 -37.35 -27.23 -7.36
N ALA A 176 -37.42 -27.32 -8.69
CA ALA A 176 -36.84 -28.44 -9.44
C ALA A 176 -35.30 -28.42 -9.40
N ILE A 177 -34.65 -27.25 -9.51
CA ILE A 177 -33.19 -27.10 -9.33
C ILE A 177 -32.77 -27.55 -7.92
N GLU A 178 -33.54 -27.19 -6.89
CA GLU A 178 -33.24 -27.55 -5.50
C GLU A 178 -33.22 -29.07 -5.27
N LYS A 179 -33.96 -29.87 -6.06
CA LYS A 179 -33.87 -31.33 -6.01
C LYS A 179 -32.51 -31.87 -6.47
N TYR A 180 -31.76 -31.08 -7.25
CA TYR A 180 -30.40 -31.38 -7.71
C TYR A 180 -29.31 -30.67 -6.89
N ASN A 181 -29.64 -30.14 -5.71
CA ASN A 181 -28.70 -29.39 -4.86
C ASN A 181 -27.47 -30.23 -4.43
N ASN A 182 -27.61 -31.56 -4.34
CA ASN A 182 -26.49 -32.49 -4.11
C ASN A 182 -25.49 -32.56 -5.28
N ILE A 183 -25.90 -32.13 -6.48
CA ILE A 183 -25.08 -32.11 -7.69
C ILE A 183 -24.59 -30.68 -7.97
N CYS A 184 -25.50 -29.74 -8.29
CA CYS A 184 -25.12 -28.38 -8.73
C CYS A 184 -25.06 -27.35 -7.59
N GLY A 185 -25.60 -27.66 -6.41
CA GLY A 185 -25.71 -26.71 -5.30
C GLY A 185 -24.38 -26.29 -4.69
N HIS A 186 -23.39 -27.17 -4.71
CA HIS A 186 -22.03 -26.80 -4.31
C HIS A 186 -21.43 -25.77 -5.27
N TYR A 187 -21.61 -25.95 -6.58
CA TYR A 187 -21.12 -25.02 -7.59
C TYR A 187 -21.72 -23.62 -7.43
N PHE A 188 -23.05 -23.51 -7.31
CA PHE A 188 -23.70 -22.20 -7.13
C PHE A 188 -23.25 -21.47 -5.86
N ARG A 189 -22.99 -22.21 -4.77
CA ARG A 189 -22.41 -21.62 -3.55
C ARG A 189 -20.99 -21.12 -3.77
N VAL A 190 -20.14 -21.88 -4.47
CA VAL A 190 -18.77 -21.44 -4.78
C VAL A 190 -18.80 -20.18 -5.66
N LEU A 191 -19.64 -20.16 -6.70
CA LEU A 191 -19.84 -18.98 -7.55
C LEU A 191 -20.30 -17.77 -6.72
N TYR A 192 -21.30 -17.94 -5.85
CA TYR A 192 -21.75 -16.88 -4.95
C TYR A 192 -20.62 -16.35 -4.06
N GLN A 193 -19.82 -17.23 -3.43
CA GLN A 193 -18.72 -16.79 -2.58
C GLN A 193 -17.62 -16.08 -3.38
N LEU A 194 -17.33 -16.52 -4.60
CA LEU A 194 -16.37 -15.87 -5.48
C LEU A 194 -16.85 -14.46 -5.87
N LEU A 195 -18.10 -14.31 -6.31
CA LEU A 195 -18.66 -13.00 -6.65
C LEU A 195 -18.77 -12.08 -5.43
N LYS A 196 -19.16 -12.62 -4.26
CA LYS A 196 -19.16 -11.89 -2.99
C LYS A 196 -17.76 -11.44 -2.60
N PHE A 197 -16.74 -12.28 -2.81
CA PHE A 197 -15.36 -11.95 -2.52
C PHE A 197 -14.88 -10.79 -3.39
N VAL A 198 -15.18 -10.82 -4.70
CA VAL A 198 -14.92 -9.69 -5.61
C VAL A 198 -15.61 -8.43 -5.10
N ALA A 199 -16.89 -8.52 -4.73
CA ALA A 199 -17.67 -7.38 -4.27
C ALA A 199 -17.11 -6.72 -3.00
N THR A 200 -16.61 -7.53 -2.06
CA THR A 200 -16.25 -7.05 -0.71
C THR A 200 -14.77 -6.78 -0.50
N ASN A 201 -13.88 -7.37 -1.32
CA ASN A 201 -12.42 -7.31 -1.11
C ASN A 201 -11.63 -6.75 -2.29
N CYS A 202 -12.27 -6.44 -3.43
CA CYS A 202 -11.56 -5.84 -4.55
C CYS A 202 -10.97 -4.46 -4.15
N PRO A 203 -9.68 -4.18 -4.44
CA PRO A 203 -9.09 -2.88 -4.16
C PRO A 203 -9.87 -1.75 -4.83
N GLY A 204 -10.28 -0.75 -4.05
CA GLY A 204 -11.10 0.37 -4.55
C GLY A 204 -12.60 0.08 -4.64
N GLY A 205 -13.05 -1.11 -4.25
CA GLY A 205 -14.48 -1.44 -4.13
C GLY A 205 -15.17 -0.69 -2.99
N MET A 206 -16.45 -0.38 -3.17
CA MET A 206 -17.22 0.48 -2.25
C MET A 206 -18.17 -0.27 -1.30
N ILE A 207 -18.36 -1.59 -1.48
CA ILE A 207 -19.34 -2.37 -0.69
C ILE A 207 -18.82 -2.62 0.73
N GLY A 208 -17.53 -2.93 0.87
CA GLY A 208 -16.92 -3.27 2.14
C GLY A 208 -17.39 -4.61 2.73
N GLN A 209 -16.78 -5.00 3.86
CA GLN A 209 -16.93 -6.36 4.42
C GLN A 209 -18.31 -6.67 5.02
N GLN A 210 -19.07 -5.64 5.42
CA GLN A 210 -20.41 -5.82 5.99
C GLN A 210 -21.42 -6.36 4.95
N PHE A 211 -21.12 -6.20 3.66
CA PHE A 211 -21.91 -6.76 2.56
C PHE A 211 -23.41 -6.43 2.67
N GLU A 212 -23.67 -5.14 2.87
CA GLU A 212 -25.00 -4.54 3.02
C GLU A 212 -25.71 -4.44 1.66
N THR A 213 -27.00 -4.72 1.64
CA THR A 213 -27.82 -4.77 0.42
C THR A 213 -27.82 -3.43 -0.31
N ASP A 214 -28.04 -2.32 0.40
CA ASP A 214 -28.13 -0.98 -0.18
C ASP A 214 -26.82 -0.61 -0.89
N LYS A 215 -25.67 -0.98 -0.30
CA LYS A 215 -24.37 -0.78 -0.94
C LYS A 215 -24.20 -1.59 -2.22
N ILE A 216 -24.73 -2.82 -2.30
CA ILE A 216 -24.64 -3.62 -3.54
C ILE A 216 -25.45 -2.93 -4.67
N ILE A 217 -26.60 -2.35 -4.31
CA ILE A 217 -27.54 -1.72 -5.24
C ILE A 217 -27.06 -0.34 -5.71
N ASP A 218 -26.66 0.52 -4.77
CA ASP A 218 -26.47 1.95 -5.01
C ASP A 218 -25.02 2.33 -5.31
N SER A 219 -24.05 1.50 -4.91
CA SER A 219 -22.64 1.82 -5.14
C SER A 219 -22.23 1.59 -6.59
N PHE A 220 -21.36 2.47 -7.09
CA PHE A 220 -20.73 2.30 -8.39
C PHE A 220 -19.90 1.01 -8.46
N VAL A 221 -19.90 0.35 -9.63
CA VAL A 221 -19.07 -0.83 -9.89
C VAL A 221 -17.71 -0.35 -10.40
N SER A 222 -16.65 -0.57 -9.62
CA SER A 222 -15.31 -0.20 -10.03
C SER A 222 -14.83 -0.97 -11.28
N SER A 223 -13.86 -0.41 -12.01
CA SER A 223 -13.27 -1.07 -13.20
C SER A 223 -12.66 -2.43 -12.84
N ASP A 224 -12.02 -2.52 -11.68
CA ASP A 224 -11.37 -3.75 -11.22
C ASP A 224 -12.43 -4.80 -10.85
N GLU A 225 -13.49 -4.43 -10.10
CA GLU A 225 -14.61 -5.34 -9.82
C GLU A 225 -15.20 -5.91 -11.11
N LYS A 226 -15.49 -5.04 -12.10
CA LYS A 226 -16.06 -5.47 -13.38
C LYS A 226 -15.10 -6.35 -14.17
N MET A 227 -13.80 -6.03 -14.17
CA MET A 227 -12.78 -6.86 -14.81
C MET A 227 -12.77 -8.28 -14.21
N TYR A 228 -12.68 -8.39 -12.87
CA TYR A 228 -12.66 -9.70 -12.20
C TYR A 228 -13.98 -10.46 -12.38
N SER A 229 -15.13 -9.79 -12.29
CA SER A 229 -16.42 -10.45 -12.53
C SER A 229 -16.53 -10.96 -13.97
N ASN A 230 -16.01 -10.22 -14.95
CA ASN A 230 -16.00 -10.65 -16.36
C ASN A 230 -15.08 -11.86 -16.57
N ILE A 231 -13.94 -11.94 -15.87
CA ILE A 231 -13.09 -13.13 -15.87
C ILE A 231 -13.90 -14.33 -15.39
N VAL A 232 -14.62 -14.23 -14.26
CA VAL A 232 -15.47 -15.34 -13.77
C VAL A 232 -16.55 -15.69 -14.81
N ARG A 233 -17.25 -14.68 -15.35
CA ARG A 233 -18.32 -14.86 -16.34
C ARG A 233 -17.84 -15.63 -17.58
N SER A 234 -16.61 -15.39 -18.03
CA SER A 234 -16.05 -16.02 -19.24
C SER A 234 -15.98 -17.56 -19.17
N PHE A 235 -15.99 -18.14 -17.97
CA PHE A 235 -15.99 -19.58 -17.78
C PHE A 235 -17.39 -20.21 -17.87
N LEU A 236 -18.46 -19.41 -17.83
CA LEU A 236 -19.82 -19.94 -17.77
C LEU A 236 -20.38 -20.17 -19.18
N GLY A 237 -20.78 -21.41 -19.43
CA GLY A 237 -21.59 -21.77 -20.60
C GLY A 237 -23.04 -21.30 -20.50
N TYR A 238 -23.78 -21.44 -21.61
CA TYR A 238 -25.20 -21.07 -21.69
C TYR A 238 -26.06 -21.87 -20.73
N GLU A 239 -25.71 -23.14 -20.53
CA GLU A 239 -26.42 -24.03 -19.63
C GLU A 239 -26.40 -23.52 -18.20
N VAL A 240 -25.24 -23.04 -17.79
CA VAL A 240 -24.98 -22.55 -16.44
C VAL A 240 -25.65 -21.20 -16.24
N THR A 241 -25.52 -20.27 -17.19
CA THR A 241 -26.15 -18.94 -17.08
C THR A 241 -27.68 -19.02 -17.09
N GLN A 242 -28.27 -19.88 -17.92
CA GLN A 242 -29.72 -20.13 -17.92
C GLN A 242 -30.21 -20.72 -16.59
N LEU A 243 -29.53 -21.73 -16.07
CA LEU A 243 -29.85 -22.31 -14.76
C LEU A 243 -29.63 -21.31 -13.62
N LEU A 244 -28.59 -20.50 -13.70
CA LEU A 244 -28.29 -19.44 -12.73
C LEU A 244 -29.39 -18.39 -12.68
N ALA A 245 -29.90 -17.96 -13.84
CA ALA A 245 -31.00 -17.00 -13.95
C ALA A 245 -32.26 -17.50 -13.22
N ILE A 246 -32.56 -18.80 -13.33
CA ILE A 246 -33.69 -19.44 -12.63
C ILE A 246 -33.37 -19.66 -11.15
N ASN A 247 -32.16 -20.12 -10.81
CA ASN A 247 -31.80 -20.41 -9.43
C ASN A 247 -31.74 -19.16 -8.54
N CYS A 248 -31.30 -18.03 -9.11
CA CYS A 248 -31.21 -16.74 -8.42
C CYS A 248 -32.46 -15.87 -8.57
N PHE A 249 -33.53 -16.41 -9.17
CA PHE A 249 -34.82 -15.74 -9.21
C PHE A 249 -35.33 -15.47 -7.77
N CYS A 250 -35.77 -14.23 -7.54
CA CYS A 250 -36.39 -13.81 -6.29
C CYS A 250 -37.55 -12.86 -6.60
N GLN A 251 -38.64 -12.98 -5.85
CA GLN A 251 -39.78 -12.08 -5.89
C GLN A 251 -39.63 -10.95 -4.87
N THR A 252 -39.06 -11.25 -3.69
CA THR A 252 -38.95 -10.28 -2.60
C THR A 252 -37.53 -10.24 -2.01
N PRO A 253 -37.16 -9.14 -1.31
CA PRO A 253 -35.86 -9.02 -0.64
C PRO A 253 -35.57 -10.08 0.44
N GLU A 254 -36.61 -10.73 0.95
CA GLU A 254 -36.53 -11.75 2.00
C GLU A 254 -36.14 -13.13 1.44
N ASP A 255 -36.16 -13.32 0.12
CA ASP A 255 -35.78 -14.57 -0.52
C ASP A 255 -34.31 -14.92 -0.26
N THR A 256 -34.04 -16.20 0.00
CA THR A 256 -32.70 -16.71 0.37
C THR A 256 -31.60 -16.31 -0.62
N HIS A 257 -31.92 -16.23 -1.92
CA HIS A 257 -30.97 -15.91 -2.99
C HIS A 257 -30.90 -14.41 -3.32
N TRP A 258 -31.57 -13.53 -2.57
CA TRP A 258 -31.67 -12.10 -2.89
C TRP A 258 -30.30 -11.44 -3.08
N LYS A 259 -29.35 -11.65 -2.15
CA LYS A 259 -27.99 -11.08 -2.30
C LYS A 259 -27.24 -11.67 -3.49
N PHE A 260 -27.51 -12.93 -3.86
CA PHE A 260 -26.92 -13.53 -5.04
C PHE A 260 -27.49 -12.87 -6.30
N LYS A 261 -28.81 -12.72 -6.39
CA LYS A 261 -29.48 -11.96 -7.46
C LYS A 261 -28.86 -10.58 -7.64
N LEU A 262 -28.66 -9.83 -6.55
CA LEU A 262 -28.05 -8.50 -6.60
C LEU A 262 -26.63 -8.51 -7.17
N LEU A 263 -25.82 -9.53 -6.88
CA LEU A 263 -24.49 -9.68 -7.48
C LEU A 263 -24.57 -9.99 -8.97
N ILE A 264 -25.53 -10.83 -9.39
CA ILE A 264 -25.79 -11.14 -10.80
C ILE A 264 -26.17 -9.86 -11.56
N GLU A 265 -27.06 -9.04 -11.00
CA GLU A 265 -27.44 -7.73 -11.56
C GLU A 265 -26.26 -6.75 -11.59
N ARG A 266 -25.54 -6.60 -10.47
CA ARG A 266 -24.41 -5.67 -10.33
C ARG A 266 -23.35 -5.89 -11.41
N TYR A 267 -23.07 -7.14 -11.74
CA TYR A 267 -22.01 -7.50 -12.68
C TYR A 267 -22.49 -7.76 -14.10
N SER A 268 -23.77 -7.53 -14.40
CA SER A 268 -24.39 -7.92 -15.68
C SER A 268 -24.05 -9.36 -16.06
N PHE A 269 -24.19 -10.27 -15.09
CA PHE A 269 -23.57 -11.58 -15.18
C PHE A 269 -24.28 -12.52 -16.19
N LEU A 270 -25.48 -12.14 -16.63
CA LEU A 270 -26.28 -12.84 -17.64
C LEU A 270 -26.18 -12.17 -19.03
N GLU A 271 -25.21 -11.28 -19.21
CA GLU A 271 -24.87 -10.69 -20.50
C GLU A 271 -24.63 -11.78 -21.55
N HIS A 272 -25.34 -11.68 -22.68
CA HIS A 272 -25.36 -12.66 -23.78
C HIS A 272 -25.94 -14.04 -23.43
N MET A 273 -26.63 -14.20 -22.30
CA MET A 273 -27.38 -15.43 -22.02
C MET A 273 -28.50 -15.60 -23.07
N PRO A 274 -28.55 -16.73 -23.82
CA PRO A 274 -29.62 -16.96 -24.78
C PRO A 274 -30.93 -17.28 -24.06
N PHE A 275 -32.04 -16.73 -24.55
CA PHE A 275 -33.40 -17.06 -24.10
C PHE A 275 -34.00 -18.25 -24.85
N THR A 276 -33.21 -18.88 -25.71
CA THR A 276 -33.61 -20.03 -26.53
C THR A 276 -32.94 -21.32 -26.06
N VAL A 277 -33.66 -22.43 -26.19
CA VAL A 277 -33.13 -23.79 -26.05
C VAL A 277 -33.38 -24.52 -27.36
N TYR A 278 -32.33 -25.11 -27.95
CA TYR A 278 -32.42 -25.78 -29.26
C TYR A 278 -33.15 -24.92 -30.32
N ASN A 279 -32.77 -23.64 -30.42
CA ASN A 279 -33.32 -22.64 -31.34
C ASN A 279 -34.81 -22.31 -31.15
N LYS A 280 -35.41 -22.65 -30.00
CA LYS A 280 -36.77 -22.26 -29.64
C LYS A 280 -36.77 -21.38 -28.40
N THR A 281 -37.50 -20.27 -28.45
CA THR A 281 -37.70 -19.42 -27.27
C THR A 281 -38.29 -20.23 -26.13
N ASN A 282 -37.73 -20.06 -24.94
CA ASN A 282 -38.20 -20.74 -23.75
C ASN A 282 -38.99 -19.77 -22.86
N ASN A 283 -40.24 -20.11 -22.57
CA ASN A 283 -41.13 -19.25 -21.79
C ASN A 283 -40.63 -19.00 -20.36
N LEU A 284 -39.94 -19.97 -19.73
CA LEU A 284 -39.39 -19.78 -18.38
C LEU A 284 -38.22 -18.78 -18.43
N LEU A 285 -37.32 -18.92 -19.41
CA LEU A 285 -36.21 -17.98 -19.58
C LEU A 285 -36.72 -16.57 -19.88
N ASP A 286 -37.72 -16.43 -20.74
CA ASP A 286 -38.30 -15.10 -21.03
C ASP A 286 -38.94 -14.46 -19.79
N LYS A 287 -39.64 -15.26 -18.96
CA LYS A 287 -40.16 -14.80 -17.66
C LYS A 287 -39.06 -14.29 -16.71
N THR A 288 -37.81 -14.75 -16.83
CA THR A 288 -36.75 -14.20 -15.96
C THR A 288 -36.53 -12.70 -16.16
N LYS A 289 -36.79 -12.17 -17.37
CA LYS A 289 -36.63 -10.74 -17.69
C LYS A 289 -37.46 -9.82 -16.79
N THR A 290 -38.60 -10.27 -16.27
CA THR A 290 -39.45 -9.45 -15.41
C THR A 290 -38.90 -9.28 -13.99
N TYR A 291 -37.92 -10.09 -13.60
CA TYR A 291 -37.42 -10.12 -12.22
C TYR A 291 -36.01 -9.58 -12.06
N TYR A 292 -35.26 -9.42 -13.14
CA TYR A 292 -33.93 -8.80 -13.11
C TYR A 292 -33.94 -7.43 -13.78
N LYS A 293 -33.00 -6.56 -13.40
CA LYS A 293 -32.77 -5.29 -14.10
C LYS A 293 -32.39 -5.54 -15.58
N PRO A 294 -32.84 -4.73 -16.55
CA PRO A 294 -32.50 -4.95 -17.96
C PRO A 294 -31.01 -5.01 -18.27
N ALA A 295 -30.20 -4.18 -17.60
CA ALA A 295 -28.74 -4.18 -17.73
C ALA A 295 -28.07 -5.52 -17.35
N THR A 296 -28.81 -6.47 -16.76
CA THR A 296 -28.32 -7.80 -16.39
C THR A 296 -28.06 -8.69 -17.61
N PHE A 297 -28.84 -8.54 -18.70
CA PHE A 297 -28.84 -9.45 -19.86
C PHE A 297 -28.23 -8.84 -21.13
N ASP A 298 -27.56 -7.69 -21.02
CA ASP A 298 -27.25 -6.78 -22.13
C ASP A 298 -28.50 -6.10 -22.69
N ASN A 299 -28.45 -4.77 -22.84
CA ASN A 299 -29.57 -3.96 -23.33
C ASN A 299 -29.99 -4.33 -24.76
N SER A 300 -29.14 -5.05 -25.50
CA SER A 300 -29.36 -5.50 -26.87
C SER A 300 -30.39 -6.64 -27.03
N ASN A 301 -30.66 -7.43 -25.98
CA ASN A 301 -31.50 -8.64 -26.06
C ASN A 301 -32.95 -8.43 -25.55
N PHE A 302 -33.36 -7.18 -25.34
CA PHE A 302 -34.72 -6.81 -24.87
C PHE A 302 -35.71 -6.47 -26.01
N THR A 303 -35.24 -6.45 -27.26
CA THR A 303 -36.04 -6.32 -28.48
C THR A 303 -36.41 -7.67 -29.07
#